data_AF-A0A952HVW2-F1
#
_entry.id   AF-A0A952HVW2-F1
#
_cell.length_a   1.000
_cell.length_b   1.000
_cell.length_c   1.000
_cell.angle_alpha   90.00
_cell.angle_beta   90.00
_cell.angle_gamma   90.00
#
_symmetry.space_group_name_H-M   'P 1'
#
loop_
_entity.id
_entity.type
_entity.pdbx_description
1 polymer ?
#
loop_
_entity_poly.entity_id
_entity_poly.type
_entity_poly.pdbx_seq_one_letter_code
_entity_poly.pdbx_strand_id
1 'polypeptide(L)'
;KLNPKIILGGHNEPMDKKAIEFTYNYLSYTRDTVKKLKDEGKGLDEIKAYINQSSPYKNYVMYDVFNDANVYKIFNDLDLEDFQ
;
A
#
# COMPACT_ATOMS: atom_id res chain seq x y z
N LYS A 1 -8.72 21.83 2.19
CA LYS A 1 -7.56 21.06 1.67
C LYS A 1 -6.28 21.64 2.28
N LEU A 2 -5.36 20.79 2.73
CA LEU A 2 -4.04 21.23 3.19
C LEU A 2 -3.11 21.46 1.99
N ASN A 3 -2.27 22.51 2.05
CA ASN A 3 -1.22 22.80 1.06
C ASN A 3 0.12 23.09 1.74
N PRO A 4 0.71 22.10 2.44
CA PRO A 4 1.94 22.29 3.19
C PRO A 4 3.15 22.44 2.25
N LYS A 5 4.07 23.34 2.61
CA LYS A 5 5.39 23.45 1.95
C LYS A 5 6.41 22.47 2.51
N ILE A 6 6.25 22.12 3.79
CA ILE A 6 7.13 21.22 4.54
C ILE A 6 6.26 20.25 5.32
N ILE A 7 6.68 19.00 5.38
CA ILE A 7 6.08 17.92 6.14
C ILE A 7 7.12 17.41 7.12
N LEU A 8 6.75 17.40 8.41
CA LEU A 8 7.54 16.77 9.45
C LEU A 8 6.95 15.38 9.70
N GLY A 9 7.62 14.35 9.19
CA GLY A 9 7.25 12.97 9.45
C GLY A 9 7.60 12.54 10.89
N GLY A 10 7.03 11.44 11.36
CA GLY A 10 7.42 10.85 12.65
C GLY A 10 8.85 10.31 12.67
N HIS A 11 9.38 9.98 11.49
CA HIS A 11 10.76 9.61 11.24
C HIS A 11 11.22 10.29 9.94
N ASN A 12 12.52 10.50 9.78
CA ASN A 12 13.22 11.20 8.69
C ASN A 12 13.31 12.74 8.80
N GLU A 13 14.16 13.31 7.95
CA GLU A 13 14.30 14.74 7.73
C GLU A 13 13.00 15.37 7.17
N PRO A 14 12.84 16.71 7.27
CA PRO A 14 11.72 17.41 6.67
C PRO A 14 11.54 17.10 5.18
N MET A 15 10.30 16.79 4.78
CA MET A 15 9.93 16.38 3.42
C MET A 15 9.04 17.43 2.74
N ASP A 16 8.89 17.32 1.42
CA ASP A 16 7.91 18.08 0.66
C ASP A 16 6.61 17.27 0.44
N LYS A 17 5.66 17.87 -0.28
CA LYS A 17 4.37 17.26 -0.58
C LYS A 17 4.47 15.94 -1.39
N LYS A 18 5.57 15.69 -2.11
CA LYS A 18 5.74 14.46 -2.88
C LYS A 18 5.76 13.22 -2.00
N ALA A 19 6.14 13.36 -0.72
CA ALA A 19 6.05 12.27 0.25
C ALA A 19 4.59 11.80 0.45
N ILE A 20 3.64 12.73 0.53
CA ILE A 20 2.20 12.38 0.63
C ILE A 20 1.75 11.68 -0.66
N GLU A 21 2.13 12.22 -1.82
CA GLU A 21 1.75 11.66 -3.10
C GLU A 21 2.30 10.24 -3.28
N PHE A 22 3.56 10.01 -2.87
CA PHE A 22 4.18 8.69 -2.86
C PHE A 22 3.40 7.71 -1.97
N THR A 23 3.18 8.05 -0.70
CA THR A 23 2.46 7.18 0.23
C THR A 23 1.04 6.88 -0.25
N TYR A 24 0.33 7.91 -0.74
CA TYR A 24 -1.02 7.75 -1.26
C TYR A 24 -1.05 6.82 -2.48
N ASN A 25 -0.15 7.01 -3.44
CA ASN A 25 -0.09 6.20 -4.65
C ASN A 25 0.31 4.74 -4.35
N TYR A 26 1.21 4.51 -3.39
CA TYR A 26 1.56 3.17 -2.91
C TYR A 26 0.34 2.46 -2.30
N LEU A 27 -0.33 3.10 -1.35
CA LEU A 27 -1.49 2.51 -0.67
C LEU A 27 -2.64 2.25 -1.65
N SER A 28 -2.89 3.19 -2.57
CA SER A 28 -3.93 3.04 -3.60
C SER A 28 -3.62 1.86 -4.52
N TYR A 29 -2.39 1.79 -5.06
CA TYR A 29 -1.96 0.68 -5.90
C TYR A 29 -2.11 -0.68 -5.20
N THR A 30 -1.63 -0.78 -3.96
CA THR A 30 -1.70 -2.02 -3.20
C THR A 30 -3.16 -2.42 -2.97
N ARG A 31 -4.00 -1.49 -2.53
CA ARG A 31 -5.42 -1.75 -2.29
C ARG A 31 -6.17 -2.18 -3.55
N ASP A 32 -6.01 -1.45 -4.64
CA ASP A 32 -6.68 -1.75 -5.91
C ASP A 32 -6.23 -3.10 -6.46
N THR A 33 -4.94 -3.42 -6.33
CA THR A 33 -4.37 -4.70 -6.76
C THR A 33 -4.89 -5.87 -5.93
N VAL A 34 -4.93 -5.72 -4.59
CA VAL A 34 -5.48 -6.75 -3.69
C VAL A 34 -6.96 -6.98 -4.01
N LYS A 35 -7.74 -5.91 -4.16
CA LYS A 35 -9.16 -6.00 -4.49
C LYS A 35 -9.38 -6.77 -5.79
N LYS A 36 -8.71 -6.35 -6.87
CA LYS A 36 -8.81 -7.00 -8.18
C LYS A 36 -8.49 -8.50 -8.09
N LEU A 37 -7.38 -8.87 -7.47
CA LEU A 37 -6.97 -10.28 -7.42
C LEU A 37 -7.89 -11.10 -6.52
N LYS A 38 -8.41 -10.52 -5.44
CA LYS A 38 -9.42 -11.15 -4.59
C LYS A 38 -10.72 -11.39 -5.36
N ASP A 39 -11.17 -10.43 -6.16
CA ASP A 39 -12.33 -10.57 -7.06
C ASP A 39 -12.11 -11.67 -8.11
N GLU A 40 -10.86 -11.91 -8.51
CA GLU A 40 -10.44 -13.04 -9.37
C GLU A 40 -10.34 -14.39 -8.60
N GLY A 41 -10.67 -14.42 -7.30
CA GLY A 41 -10.66 -15.61 -6.46
C GLY A 41 -9.28 -16.00 -5.92
N LYS A 42 -8.29 -15.10 -5.97
CA LYS A 42 -6.92 -15.38 -5.48
C LYS A 42 -6.83 -15.41 -3.97
N GLY A 43 -6.05 -16.36 -3.46
CA GLY A 43 -5.69 -16.45 -2.05
C GLY A 43 -4.62 -15.42 -1.65
N LEU A 44 -4.52 -15.15 -0.35
CA LEU A 44 -3.59 -14.18 0.22
C LEU A 44 -2.13 -14.39 -0.23
N ASP A 45 -1.65 -15.64 -0.23
CA ASP A 45 -0.26 -15.95 -0.57
C ASP A 45 0.04 -15.70 -2.05
N GLU A 46 -0.92 -16.01 -2.95
CA GLU A 46 -0.80 -15.68 -4.37
C GLU A 46 -0.74 -14.16 -4.60
N ILE A 47 -1.56 -13.41 -3.86
CA ILE A 47 -1.62 -11.94 -3.94
C ILE A 47 -0.30 -11.33 -3.46
N LYS A 48 0.23 -11.78 -2.31
CA LYS A 48 1.54 -11.34 -1.80
C LYS A 48 2.65 -11.61 -2.82
N ALA A 49 2.70 -12.83 -3.36
CA ALA A 49 3.71 -13.20 -4.35
C ALA A 49 3.64 -12.31 -5.60
N TYR A 50 2.43 -12.06 -6.12
CA TYR A 50 2.24 -11.17 -7.26
C TYR A 50 2.72 -9.74 -6.97
N ILE A 51 2.28 -9.15 -5.86
CA ILE A 51 2.62 -7.77 -5.51
C ILE A 51 4.14 -7.63 -5.28
N ASN A 52 4.79 -8.58 -4.59
CA ASN A 52 6.24 -8.54 -4.37
C ASN A 52 7.04 -8.62 -5.68
N GLN A 53 6.52 -9.28 -6.71
CA GLN A 53 7.19 -9.38 -8.01
C GLN A 53 6.90 -8.18 -8.92
N SER A 54 5.65 -7.70 -8.92
CA SER A 54 5.12 -6.77 -9.93
C SER A 54 4.99 -5.32 -9.45
N SER A 55 5.08 -5.05 -8.15
CA SER A 55 4.90 -3.70 -7.61
C SER A 55 5.97 -2.73 -8.11
N PRO A 56 5.59 -1.51 -8.56
CA PRO A 56 6.54 -0.47 -8.91
C PRO A 56 7.29 0.09 -7.69
N TYR A 57 6.83 -0.23 -6.47
CA TYR A 57 7.40 0.24 -5.21
C TYR A 57 8.40 -0.74 -4.58
N LYS A 58 8.62 -1.91 -5.20
CA LYS A 58 9.40 -3.02 -4.62
C LYS A 58 10.85 -2.70 -4.24
N ASN A 59 11.42 -1.67 -4.86
CA ASN A 59 12.80 -1.25 -4.59
C ASN A 59 12.90 -0.22 -3.45
N TYR A 60 11.78 0.13 -2.80
CA TYR A 60 11.77 1.13 -1.72
C TYR A 60 12.32 0.54 -0.43
N VAL A 61 12.99 1.40 0.35
CA VAL A 61 13.57 1.01 1.64
C VAL A 61 12.45 0.55 2.59
N MET A 62 12.66 -0.58 3.27
CA MET A 62 11.68 -1.26 4.12
C MET A 62 10.46 -1.84 3.39
N TYR A 63 10.43 -1.87 2.05
CA TYR A 63 9.32 -2.49 1.30
C TYR A 63 9.09 -3.94 1.74
N ASP A 64 10.15 -4.75 1.73
CA ASP A 64 10.07 -6.18 2.11
C ASP A 64 9.65 -6.39 3.57
N VAL A 65 9.82 -5.38 4.43
CA VAL A 65 9.45 -5.47 5.85
C VAL A 65 7.96 -5.24 6.06
N PHE A 66 7.38 -4.27 5.36
CA PHE A 66 6.01 -3.83 5.61
C PHE A 66 5.00 -4.27 4.57
N ASN A 67 5.42 -4.60 3.35
CA ASN A 67 4.49 -4.83 2.25
C ASN A 67 3.55 -6.02 2.52
N ASP A 68 4.08 -7.15 3.01
CA ASP A 68 3.27 -8.32 3.32
C ASP A 68 2.24 -8.06 4.42
N ALA A 69 2.60 -7.24 5.42
CA ALA A 69 1.68 -6.84 6.48
C ALA A 69 0.59 -5.91 5.96
N ASN A 70 0.92 -4.98 5.07
CA ASN A 70 -0.04 -4.10 4.41
C ASN A 70 -1.01 -4.89 3.54
N VAL A 71 -0.51 -5.82 2.71
CA VAL A 71 -1.33 -6.70 1.87
C VAL A 71 -2.28 -7.53 2.74
N TYR A 72 -1.78 -8.13 3.83
CA TYR A 72 -2.62 -8.87 4.77
C TYR A 72 -3.74 -8.02 5.38
N LYS A 73 -3.41 -6.83 5.87
CA LYS A 73 -4.41 -5.93 6.49
C LYS A 73 -5.50 -5.56 5.48
N ILE A 74 -5.10 -5.14 4.28
CA ILE A 74 -6.02 -4.75 3.22
C ILE A 74 -6.92 -5.91 2.80
N PHE A 75 -6.35 -7.11 2.63
CA PHE A 75 -7.11 -8.29 2.21
C PHE A 75 -8.27 -8.59 3.17
N ASN A 76 -8.02 -8.51 4.49
CA ASN A 76 -9.04 -8.73 5.52
C ASN A 76 -10.00 -7.54 5.66
N ASP A 77 -9.51 -6.31 5.48
CA ASP A 77 -10.37 -5.12 5.56
C ASP A 77 -11.41 -5.09 4.44
N LEU A 78 -11.04 -5.51 3.23
CA LEU A 78 -11.96 -5.61 2.11
C LEU A 78 -13.10 -6.60 2.39
N ASP A 79 -12.81 -7.72 3.08
CA ASP A 79 -13.87 -8.63 3.53
C ASP A 79 -14.85 -7.92 4.47
N LEU A 80 -14.36 -7.09 5.40
CA LEU A 80 -15.18 -6.38 6.37
C LEU A 80 -16.01 -5.25 5.75
N GLU A 81 -15.49 -4.60 4.71
CA GLU A 81 -16.19 -3.53 3.98
C GLU A 81 -17.37 -4.05 3.16
N ASP A 82 -17.27 -5.26 2.60
CA ASP A 82 -18.38 -5.88 1.85
C ASP A 82 -19.58 -6.23 2.74
N PHE A 83 -19.42 -6.21 4.08
CA PHE A 83 -20.49 -6.41 5.06
C PHE A 83 -21.14 -5.10 5.58
N GLN A 84 -20.71 -3.93 5.12
CA GLN A 84 -21.29 -2.62 5.49
C GLN A 84 -22.25 -2.09 4.42
#